data_AF-A0A5M4B7I3-F1
#
_entry.id   AF-A0A5M4B7I3-F1
#
_cell.length_a   1.000
_cell.length_b   1.000
_cell.length_c   1.000
_cell.angle_alpha   90.00
_cell.angle_beta   90.00
_cell.angle_gamma   90.00
#
_symmetry.space_group_name_H-M   'P 1'
#
loop_
_entity.id
_entity.type
_entity.pdbx_description
1 polymer ?
#
loop_
_entity_poly.entity_id
_entity_poly.type
_entity_poly.pdbx_seq_one_letter_code
_entity_poly.pdbx_strand_id
1 'polypeptide(L)'
;MTKRKPKKFSIVEINNIIDIAGNHPNQNPERGFLYIEKNMTDFEDSFDEILNIKDLETLDCCVLSSNCEITLPNGRKFCGISFKGTAGKEKITETIRKDWQKRGFAFAEIQNNTLVISTGEKAMLSDCKAITYNY
;
A
#
# COMPACT_ATOMS: atom_id res chain seq x y z
N MET A 1 -30.43 -4.42 5.96
CA MET A 1 -29.11 -4.15 6.56
C MET A 1 -28.42 -5.48 6.82
N THR A 2 -27.58 -5.95 5.90
CA THR A 2 -26.76 -7.14 6.11
C THR A 2 -25.66 -6.80 7.12
N LYS A 3 -25.80 -7.30 8.35
CA LYS A 3 -24.71 -7.25 9.34
C LYS A 3 -23.52 -8.00 8.77
N ARG A 4 -22.49 -7.30 8.32
CA ARG A 4 -21.19 -7.90 7.99
C ARG A 4 -20.69 -8.59 9.27
N LYS A 5 -20.45 -9.90 9.21
CA LYS A 5 -19.80 -10.63 10.31
C LYS A 5 -18.42 -10.00 10.52
N PRO A 6 -17.97 -9.75 11.76
CA PRO A 6 -16.60 -9.31 11.98
C PRO A 6 -15.67 -10.40 11.46
N LYS A 7 -14.86 -10.08 10.43
CA LYS A 7 -13.76 -10.96 10.02
C LYS A 7 -12.86 -11.11 11.25
N LYS A 8 -12.56 -12.34 11.65
CA LYS A 8 -11.54 -12.59 12.67
C LYS A 8 -10.19 -12.45 11.97
N PHE A 9 -9.54 -11.31 12.12
CA PHE A 9 -8.16 -11.11 11.71
C PHE A 9 -7.28 -11.13 12.96
N SER A 10 -6.08 -11.70 12.85
CA SER A 10 -5.03 -11.45 13.84
C SER A 10 -4.15 -10.31 13.34
N ILE A 11 -3.83 -9.39 14.25
CA ILE A 11 -2.97 -8.24 13.99
C ILE A 11 -1.59 -8.60 14.52
N VAL A 12 -0.57 -8.49 13.68
CA VAL A 12 0.83 -8.72 14.04
C VAL A 12 1.62 -7.44 13.83
N GLU A 13 2.33 -7.01 14.88
CA GLU A 13 3.23 -5.86 14.78
C GLU A 13 4.53 -6.24 14.08
N ILE A 14 4.97 -5.37 13.16
CA ILE A 14 6.25 -5.49 12.47
C ILE A 14 7.28 -4.70 13.27
N ASN A 15 8.14 -5.43 14.01
CA ASN A 15 9.14 -4.82 14.89
C ASN A 15 10.42 -4.38 14.16
N ASN A 16 10.69 -4.93 12.98
CA ASN A 16 11.87 -4.60 12.18
C ASN A 16 11.44 -3.96 10.87
N ILE A 17 11.94 -2.75 10.58
CA ILE A 17 11.59 -2.00 9.36
C ILE A 17 11.91 -2.76 8.07
N ILE A 18 12.87 -3.70 8.11
CA ILE A 18 13.26 -4.52 6.96
C ILE A 18 12.12 -5.46 6.54
N ASP A 19 11.24 -5.83 7.48
CA ASP A 19 10.11 -6.72 7.24
C ASP A 19 8.86 -5.97 6.73
N ILE A 20 8.92 -4.64 6.64
CA ILE A 20 7.89 -3.83 5.99
C ILE A 20 7.95 -4.11 4.48
N ALA A 21 6.81 -4.45 3.89
CA ALA A 21 6.72 -4.86 2.50
C ALA A 21 7.31 -3.79 1.55
N GLY A 22 8.23 -4.17 0.67
CA GLY A 22 8.90 -3.20 -0.21
C GLY A 22 10.07 -2.43 0.42
N ASN A 23 10.42 -2.69 1.68
CA ASN A 23 11.66 -2.18 2.30
C ASN A 23 12.77 -3.25 2.40
N HIS A 24 12.44 -4.53 2.24
CA HIS A 24 13.41 -5.62 2.35
C HIS A 24 14.50 -5.52 1.25
N PRO A 25 15.81 -5.65 1.56
CA PRO A 25 16.89 -5.49 0.58
C PRO A 25 16.86 -6.55 -0.54
N ASN A 26 16.39 -7.76 -0.21
CA ASN A 26 16.22 -8.87 -1.19
C ASN A 26 14.78 -8.97 -1.71
N GLN A 27 14.01 -7.87 -1.69
CA GLN A 27 12.66 -7.85 -2.24
C GLN A 27 12.69 -8.25 -3.73
N ASN A 28 11.71 -9.05 -4.17
CA ASN A 28 11.60 -9.43 -5.57
C ASN A 28 11.62 -8.16 -6.47
N PRO A 29 12.60 -8.04 -7.39
CA PRO A 29 12.77 -6.83 -8.18
C PRO A 29 11.61 -6.57 -9.14
N GLU A 30 10.80 -7.57 -9.48
CA GLU A 30 9.62 -7.44 -10.36
C GLU A 30 8.36 -6.97 -9.63
N ARG A 31 8.40 -6.87 -8.29
CA ARG A 31 7.26 -6.48 -7.48
C ARG A 31 7.34 -4.99 -7.13
N GLY A 32 6.27 -4.26 -7.44
CA GLY A 32 6.08 -2.88 -7.01
C GLY A 32 5.24 -2.78 -5.74
N PHE A 33 5.39 -1.66 -5.03
CA PHE A 33 4.68 -1.37 -3.78
C PHE A 33 4.24 0.09 -3.74
N LEU A 34 3.00 0.31 -3.31
CA LEU A 34 2.45 1.64 -3.06
C LEU A 34 1.61 1.60 -1.80
N TYR A 35 1.51 2.73 -1.11
CA TYR A 35 0.85 2.86 0.17
C TYR A 35 -0.22 3.95 0.09
N ILE A 36 -1.51 3.62 0.17
CA ILE A 36 -2.58 4.63 0.10
C ILE A 36 -3.00 5.10 1.48
N GLU A 37 -3.27 6.40 1.66
CA GLU A 37 -3.71 6.96 2.95
C GLU A 37 -5.14 6.52 3.30
N LYS A 38 -5.25 5.38 3.96
CA LYS A 38 -6.47 4.76 4.46
C LYS A 38 -6.10 3.90 5.68
N ASN A 39 -7.02 3.78 6.64
CA ASN A 39 -6.94 2.67 7.61
C ASN A 39 -7.43 1.37 6.96
N MET A 40 -7.10 0.22 7.55
CA MET A 40 -7.41 -1.09 6.97
C MET A 40 -8.91 -1.31 6.71
N THR A 41 -9.78 -0.87 7.63
CA THR A 41 -11.23 -1.02 7.47
C THR A 41 -11.73 -0.27 6.23
N ASP A 42 -11.37 1.01 6.11
CA ASP A 42 -11.78 1.84 4.98
C ASP A 42 -11.12 1.36 3.68
N PHE A 43 -9.90 0.86 3.76
CA PHE A 43 -9.16 0.31 2.64
C PHE A 43 -9.84 -0.96 2.09
N GLU A 44 -10.20 -1.92 2.93
CA GLU A 44 -10.95 -3.10 2.51
C GLU A 44 -12.30 -2.75 1.90
N ASP A 45 -13.01 -1.79 2.49
CA ASP A 45 -14.34 -1.38 2.04
C ASP A 45 -14.32 -0.65 0.69
N SER A 46 -13.20 -0.01 0.35
CA SER A 46 -13.04 0.76 -0.89
C SER A 46 -11.99 0.18 -1.84
N PHE A 47 -11.49 -1.04 -1.63
CA PHE A 47 -10.39 -1.61 -2.40
C PHE A 47 -10.68 -1.64 -3.91
N ASP A 48 -11.84 -2.17 -4.30
CA ASP A 48 -12.25 -2.24 -5.71
C ASP A 48 -12.40 -0.85 -6.32
N GLU A 49 -12.89 0.13 -5.54
CA GLU A 49 -13.02 1.51 -5.99
C GLU A 49 -11.65 2.18 -6.17
N ILE A 50 -10.73 1.97 -5.22
CA ILE A 50 -9.36 2.51 -5.24
C ILE A 50 -8.59 1.98 -6.46
N LEU A 51 -8.83 0.73 -6.85
CA LEU A 51 -8.15 0.06 -7.96
C LEU A 51 -8.97 -0.05 -9.24
N ASN A 52 -10.10 0.65 -9.34
CA ASN A 52 -10.84 0.79 -10.59
C ASN A 52 -10.12 1.74 -11.56
N ILE A 53 -8.98 1.28 -12.08
CA ILE A 53 -8.06 2.03 -12.93
C ILE A 53 -8.05 1.35 -14.31
N LYS A 54 -8.80 1.91 -15.26
CA LYS A 54 -8.98 1.33 -16.60
C LYS A 54 -7.66 1.03 -17.32
N ASP A 55 -6.67 1.90 -17.14
CA ASP A 55 -5.37 1.76 -17.80
C ASP A 55 -4.60 0.51 -17.31
N LEU A 56 -4.90 -0.01 -16.10
CA LEU A 56 -4.30 -1.26 -15.60
C LEU A 56 -4.80 -2.51 -16.33
N GLU A 57 -6.04 -2.49 -16.86
CA GLU A 57 -6.62 -3.63 -17.60
C GLU A 57 -5.77 -3.99 -18.82
N THR A 58 -5.08 -3.00 -19.41
CA THR A 58 -4.21 -3.18 -20.56
C THR A 58 -2.81 -3.71 -20.23
N LEU A 59 -2.45 -3.79 -18.94
CA LEU A 59 -1.09 -4.09 -18.49
C LEU A 59 -0.90 -5.52 -17.99
N ASP A 60 -1.94 -6.37 -18.05
CA ASP A 60 -1.94 -7.77 -17.57
C ASP A 60 -1.22 -7.89 -16.22
N CYS A 61 -1.76 -7.16 -15.23
CA CYS A 61 -1.18 -7.05 -13.91
C CYS A 61 -2.10 -7.62 -12.84
N CYS A 62 -1.48 -8.10 -11.77
CA CYS A 62 -2.19 -8.52 -10.56
C CYS A 62 -1.79 -7.58 -9.43
N VAL A 63 -2.80 -6.97 -8.80
CA VAL A 63 -2.65 -6.15 -7.59
C VAL A 63 -3.17 -6.92 -6.40
N LEU A 64 -2.36 -7.00 -5.34
CA LEU A 64 -2.70 -7.65 -4.08
C LEU A 64 -2.88 -6.59 -2.99
N SER A 65 -3.98 -6.72 -2.25
CA SER A 65 -4.30 -5.89 -1.09
C SER A 65 -3.51 -6.31 0.15
N SER A 66 -3.49 -5.42 1.15
CA SER A 66 -3.25 -5.75 2.56
C SER A 66 -1.89 -6.40 2.88
N ASN A 67 -0.78 -5.86 2.37
CA ASN A 67 0.55 -6.32 2.79
C ASN A 67 0.86 -5.86 4.23
N CYS A 68 0.73 -4.57 4.50
CA CYS A 68 0.84 -3.99 5.84
C CYS A 68 0.12 -2.64 5.93
N GLU A 69 -0.19 -2.18 7.14
CA GLU A 69 -0.62 -0.81 7.45
C GLU A 69 0.51 -0.10 8.20
N ILE A 70 0.93 1.06 7.71
CA ILE A 70 1.92 1.93 8.36
C ILE A 70 1.17 3.09 9.02
N THR A 71 1.41 3.32 10.30
CA THR A 71 0.89 4.46 11.07
C THR A 71 2.02 5.44 11.34
N LEU A 72 1.86 6.68 10.87
CA LEU A 72 2.76 7.80 11.13
C LEU A 72 2.66 8.29 12.59
N PRO A 73 3.66 9.03 13.11
CA PRO A 73 3.60 9.64 14.44
C PRO A 73 2.39 10.57 14.67
N ASN A 74 1.89 11.20 13.59
CA ASN A 74 0.71 12.06 13.63
C ASN A 74 -0.62 11.28 13.53
N GLY A 75 -0.58 9.95 13.48
CA GLY A 75 -1.75 9.07 13.45
C GLY A 75 -2.31 8.77 12.07
N ARG A 76 -1.78 9.39 10.99
CA ARG A 76 -2.17 9.04 9.61
C ARG A 76 -1.78 7.60 9.30
N LYS A 77 -2.64 6.90 8.56
CA LYS A 77 -2.50 5.47 8.24
C LYS A 77 -2.39 5.25 6.76
N PHE A 78 -1.52 4.33 6.38
CA PHE A 78 -1.20 4.02 5.00
C PHE A 78 -1.24 2.51 4.77
N CYS A 79 -2.16 2.05 3.92
CA CYS A 79 -2.31 0.64 3.58
C CYS A 79 -1.50 0.29 2.32
N GLY A 80 -0.64 -0.71 2.44
CA GLY A 80 0.26 -1.16 1.37
C GLY A 80 -0.40 -2.14 0.40
N ILE A 81 -0.38 -1.79 -0.88
CA ILE A 81 -0.63 -2.70 -2.00
C ILE A 81 0.68 -3.17 -2.62
N SER A 82 0.65 -4.35 -3.22
CA SER A 82 1.77 -4.85 -4.00
C SER A 82 1.28 -5.38 -5.34
N PHE A 83 2.10 -5.24 -6.37
CA PHE A 83 1.68 -5.57 -7.73
C PHE A 83 2.83 -6.11 -8.57
N LYS A 84 2.47 -6.91 -9.57
CA LYS A 84 3.37 -7.43 -10.60
C LYS A 84 2.58 -7.64 -11.89
N GLY A 85 3.26 -7.58 -13.03
CA GLY A 85 2.63 -7.81 -14.33
C GLY A 85 3.68 -7.79 -15.44
N THR A 86 3.26 -8.20 -16.64
CA THR A 86 4.16 -8.32 -17.80
C THR A 86 4.69 -6.96 -18.27
N ALA A 87 3.96 -5.89 -17.99
CA ALA A 87 4.34 -4.51 -18.28
C ALA A 87 5.52 -3.97 -17.44
N GLY A 88 5.97 -4.70 -16.42
CA GLY A 88 7.00 -4.26 -15.47
C GLY A 88 6.43 -3.36 -14.36
N LYS A 89 7.05 -3.40 -13.18
CA LYS A 89 6.55 -2.67 -12.00
C LYS A 89 6.57 -1.16 -12.20
N GLU A 90 7.53 -0.62 -12.96
CA GLU A 90 7.70 0.82 -13.14
C GLU A 90 6.49 1.41 -13.86
N LYS A 91 6.06 0.77 -14.96
CA LYS A 91 4.88 1.19 -15.72
C LYS A 91 3.60 1.06 -14.91
N ILE A 92 3.44 -0.04 -14.18
CA ILE A 92 2.28 -0.25 -13.30
C ILE A 92 2.24 0.82 -12.19
N THR A 93 3.39 1.09 -11.55
CA THR A 93 3.54 2.12 -10.52
C THR A 93 3.14 3.49 -11.05
N GLU A 94 3.66 3.87 -12.22
CA GLU A 94 3.34 5.15 -12.85
C GLU A 94 1.85 5.28 -13.18
N THR A 95 1.23 4.22 -13.71
CA THR A 95 -0.21 4.19 -14.00
C THR A 95 -1.05 4.39 -12.74
N ILE A 96 -0.75 3.65 -11.65
CA ILE A 96 -1.47 3.80 -10.38
C ILE A 96 -1.29 5.21 -9.82
N ARG A 97 -0.05 5.70 -9.80
CA ARG A 97 0.26 7.05 -9.29
C ARG A 97 -0.51 8.13 -10.03
N LYS A 98 -0.52 8.10 -11.36
CA LYS A 98 -1.23 9.11 -12.17
C LYS A 98 -2.71 9.12 -11.87
N ASP A 99 -3.35 7.95 -11.77
CA ASP A 99 -4.77 7.85 -11.46
C ASP A 99 -5.07 8.36 -10.05
N TRP A 100 -4.33 7.88 -9.05
CA TRP A 100 -4.50 8.29 -7.66
C TRP A 100 -4.28 9.79 -7.46
N GLN A 101 -3.27 10.38 -8.12
CA GLN A 101 -3.07 11.83 -8.11
C GLN A 101 -4.26 12.57 -8.73
N LYS A 102 -4.77 12.12 -9.88
CA LYS A 102 -5.92 12.72 -10.56
C LYS A 102 -7.19 12.65 -9.70
N ARG A 103 -7.35 11.58 -8.92
CA ARG A 103 -8.47 11.38 -7.97
C ARG A 103 -8.28 12.11 -6.64
N GLY A 104 -7.12 12.76 -6.42
CA GLY A 104 -6.82 13.47 -5.19
C GLY A 104 -6.51 12.54 -4.01
N PHE A 105 -6.13 11.29 -4.26
CA PHE A 105 -5.68 10.39 -3.21
C PHE A 105 -4.27 10.73 -2.75
N ALA A 106 -4.09 10.76 -1.43
CA ALA A 106 -2.77 10.75 -0.83
C ALA A 106 -2.23 9.32 -0.79
N PHE A 107 -0.98 9.15 -1.20
CA PHE A 107 -0.30 7.86 -1.20
C PHE A 107 1.18 8.05 -0.94
N ALA A 108 1.93 6.97 -0.78
CA ALA A 108 3.33 6.99 -0.48
C ALA A 108 4.09 5.81 -1.09
N GLU A 109 5.40 5.98 -1.17
CA GLU A 109 6.38 4.98 -1.58
C GLU A 109 7.46 4.84 -0.51
N ILE A 110 8.05 3.66 -0.37
CA ILE A 110 9.22 3.47 0.48
C ILE A 110 10.48 3.68 -0.36
N GLN A 111 11.36 4.56 0.11
CA GLN A 111 12.65 4.84 -0.50
C GLN A 111 13.69 5.00 0.61
N ASN A 112 14.74 4.16 0.61
CA ASN A 112 15.84 4.23 1.59
C ASN A 112 15.34 4.34 3.05
N ASN A 113 14.55 3.37 3.51
CA ASN A 113 13.96 3.35 4.86
C ASN A 113 13.06 4.55 5.20
N THR A 114 12.60 5.30 4.19
CA THR A 114 11.75 6.48 4.35
C THR A 114 10.45 6.29 3.60
N LEU A 115 9.32 6.54 4.25
CA LEU A 115 8.02 6.67 3.60
C LEU A 115 7.94 8.08 2.98
N VAL A 116 7.87 8.16 1.65
CA VAL A 116 7.77 9.40 0.89
C VAL A 116 6.34 9.55 0.39
N ILE A 117 5.63 10.53 0.94
CA ILE A 117 4.22 10.80 0.64
C ILE A 117 4.13 11.62 -0.65
N SER A 118 3.05 11.45 -1.41
CA SER A 118 2.78 12.13 -2.68
C SER A 118 2.74 13.66 -2.57
N THR A 119 2.56 14.19 -1.36
CA THR A 119 2.66 15.62 -1.04
C THR A 119 4.10 16.13 -0.88
N GLY A 120 5.09 15.23 -0.86
CA GLY A 120 6.50 15.53 -0.60
C GLY A 120 6.91 15.40 0.86
N GLU A 121 5.97 15.20 1.78
CA GLU A 121 6.25 14.88 3.18
C GLU A 121 7.00 13.54 3.29
N LYS A 122 7.92 13.46 4.24
CA LYS A 122 8.76 12.28 4.48
C LYS A 122 8.69 11.86 5.94
N ALA A 123 8.63 10.56 6.18
CA ALA A 123 8.70 9.97 7.51
C ALA A 123 9.69 8.80 7.52
N MET A 124 10.59 8.76 8.50
CA MET A 124 11.47 7.61 8.69
C MET A 124 10.64 6.41 9.15
N LEU A 125 10.87 5.23 8.55
CA LEU A 125 10.15 4.02 8.94
C LEU A 125 10.42 3.63 10.40
N SER A 126 11.58 4.00 10.96
CA SER A 126 11.92 3.79 12.36
C SER A 126 10.99 4.53 13.34
N ASP A 127 10.36 5.61 12.88
CA ASP A 127 9.47 6.43 13.71
C ASP A 127 8.00 6.03 13.52
N CYS A 128 7.74 5.12 12.57
CA CYS A 128 6.41 4.64 12.24
C CYS A 128 6.09 3.34 12.99
N LYS A 129 4.80 3.08 13.18
CA LYS A 129 4.33 1.73 13.56
C LYS A 129 3.87 1.01 12.32
N ALA A 130 4.13 -0.29 12.22
CA ALA A 130 3.66 -1.09 11.10
C ALA A 130 3.02 -2.40 11.59
N ILE A 131 1.92 -2.79 10.97
CA ILE A 131 1.19 -4.02 11.32
C ILE A 131 0.78 -4.80 10.05
N THR A 132 0.67 -6.12 10.17
CA THR A 132 0.02 -6.98 9.17
C THR A 132 -1.29 -7.54 9.71
N TYR A 133 -2.21 -7.84 8.80
CA TYR A 133 -3.49 -8.46 9.11
C TYR A 133 -3.48 -9.86 8.52
N ASN A 134 -3.49 -10.88 9.38
CA ASN A 134 -3.56 -12.28 8.95
C ASN A 134 -5.03 -12.73 9.00
N TYR A 135 -5.52 -13.20 7.85
CA TYR A 135 -6.87 -13.73 7.65
C TYR A 135 -6.90 -15.26 7.74
#